data_AF-A0A368KPR9-F1
#
_entry.id   AF-A0A368KPR9-F1
#
_cell.length_a   1.000
_cell.length_b   1.000
_cell.length_c   1.000
_cell.angle_alpha   90.00
_cell.angle_beta   90.00
_cell.angle_gamma   90.00
#
_symmetry.space_group_name_H-M   'P 1'
#
loop_
_entity.id
_entity.type
_entity.pdbx_description
1 polymer ?
#
loop_
_entity_poly.entity_id
_entity_poly.type
_entity_poly.pdbx_seq_one_letter_code
_entity_poly.pdbx_strand_id
1 'polypeptide(L)'
;MTKTAIANGQDETVQKAAADANAVQDACNLVAVVGCFHRHLLALHRADVCGDDLINHPVAIAFVSKLSSLCRMNFDREMAAFTAIDKLQRGEDAEYEVIPL
;
A
#
# COMPACT_ATOMS: atom_id res chain seq x y z
N MET A 1 -23.41 6.19 -6.40
CA MET A 1 -24.02 5.21 -5.45
C MET A 1 -22.89 4.39 -4.88
N THR A 2 -22.81 4.26 -3.55
CA THR A 2 -21.86 3.38 -2.86
C THR A 2 -22.46 1.97 -2.77
N LYS A 3 -21.69 0.94 -3.11
CA LYS A 3 -22.06 -0.49 -3.00
C LYS A 3 -21.23 -1.11 -1.89
N THR A 4 -21.86 -1.94 -1.07
CA THR A 4 -21.17 -2.77 -0.06
C THR A 4 -20.78 -4.11 -0.70
N ALA A 5 -19.49 -4.42 -0.73
CA ALA A 5 -18.97 -5.73 -1.15
C ALA A 5 -18.69 -6.60 0.09
N ILE A 6 -18.83 -7.92 -0.05
CA ILE A 6 -18.55 -8.88 1.02
C ILE A 6 -17.33 -9.72 0.60
N ALA A 7 -16.26 -9.65 1.39
CA ALA A 7 -15.10 -10.52 1.22
C ALA A 7 -15.38 -11.92 1.80
N ASN A 8 -15.07 -12.98 1.06
CA ASN A 8 -15.27 -14.36 1.51
C ASN A 8 -14.18 -14.79 2.50
N GLY A 9 -14.49 -14.76 3.81
CA GLY A 9 -13.55 -15.18 4.86
C GLY A 9 -13.29 -16.69 4.95
N GLN A 10 -13.96 -17.52 4.15
CA GLN A 10 -13.69 -18.96 4.05
C GLN A 10 -12.77 -19.31 2.87
N ASP A 11 -12.41 -18.32 2.04
CA ASP A 11 -11.42 -18.51 0.99
C ASP A 11 -10.00 -18.51 1.59
N GLU A 12 -9.25 -19.59 1.40
CA GLU A 12 -7.89 -19.76 1.93
C GLU A 12 -6.92 -18.68 1.43
N THR A 13 -7.12 -18.18 0.21
CA THR A 13 -6.35 -17.07 -0.37
C THR A 13 -6.61 -15.79 0.41
N VAL A 14 -7.89 -15.51 0.73
CA VAL A 14 -8.30 -14.34 1.51
C VAL A 14 -7.79 -14.44 2.95
N GLN A 15 -7.87 -15.62 3.57
CA GLN A 15 -7.36 -15.85 4.93
C GLN A 15 -5.85 -15.64 5.02
N LYS A 16 -5.08 -16.25 4.12
CA LYS A 16 -3.62 -16.10 4.10
C LYS A 16 -3.21 -14.65 3.86
N ALA A 17 -3.88 -13.97 2.92
CA ALA A 17 -3.63 -12.56 2.66
C ALA A 17 -3.97 -11.67 3.86
N ALA A 18 -5.03 -11.96 4.62
CA ALA A 18 -5.37 -11.23 5.83
C ALA A 18 -4.35 -11.45 6.96
N ALA A 19 -3.86 -12.67 7.14
CA ALA A 19 -2.82 -12.98 8.13
C ALA A 19 -1.50 -12.25 7.82
N ASP A 20 -1.08 -12.27 6.56
CA ASP A 20 0.12 -11.57 6.11
C ASP A 20 -0.03 -10.05 6.21
N ALA A 21 -1.22 -9.51 5.90
CA ALA A 21 -1.52 -8.09 6.07
C ALA A 21 -1.44 -7.64 7.54
N ASN A 22 -1.85 -8.48 8.48
CA ASN A 22 -1.71 -8.21 9.91
C ASN A 22 -0.24 -8.22 10.34
N ALA A 23 0.54 -9.22 9.93
CA ALA A 23 1.97 -9.28 10.25
C ALA A 23 2.77 -8.09 9.69
N VAL A 24 2.33 -7.55 8.54
CA VAL A 24 2.91 -6.36 7.93
C VAL A 24 2.64 -5.09 8.75
N GLN A 25 1.59 -5.02 9.56
CA GLN A 25 1.35 -3.86 10.43
C GLN A 25 2.48 -3.69 11.45
N ASP A 26 3.16 -4.76 11.84
CA ASP A 26 4.32 -4.73 12.74
C ASP A 26 5.66 -4.50 12.00
N ALA A 27 5.66 -4.50 10.67
CA ALA A 27 6.88 -4.37 9.88
C ALA A 27 7.35 -2.91 9.75
N CYS A 28 8.66 -2.68 9.92
CA CYS A 28 9.32 -1.38 9.73
C CYS A 28 10.11 -1.28 8.40
N ASN A 29 10.02 -2.30 7.53
CA ASN A 29 10.80 -2.39 6.30
C ASN A 29 9.93 -2.15 5.07
N LEU A 30 10.05 -0.96 4.46
CA LEU A 30 9.26 -0.54 3.29
C LEU A 30 9.38 -1.52 2.11
N VAL A 31 10.57 -2.04 1.82
CA VAL A 31 10.82 -2.97 0.71
C VAL A 31 10.09 -4.29 0.93
N ALA A 32 10.15 -4.83 2.15
CA ALA A 32 9.46 -6.07 2.49
C ALA A 32 7.93 -5.92 2.39
N VAL A 33 7.39 -4.78 2.86
CA VAL A 33 5.96 -4.46 2.76
C VAL A 33 5.50 -4.39 1.31
N VAL A 34 6.21 -3.64 0.46
CA VAL A 34 5.87 -3.53 -0.98
C VAL A 34 5.96 -4.89 -1.69
N GLY A 35 7.00 -5.67 -1.41
CA GLY A 35 7.17 -7.00 -1.99
C GLY A 35 6.05 -7.96 -1.59
N CYS A 36 5.59 -7.90 -0.33
CA CYS A 36 4.45 -8.68 0.14
C CYS A 36 3.14 -8.21 -0.50
N PHE A 37 2.91 -6.89 -0.54
CA PHE A 37 1.72 -6.30 -1.13
C PHE A 37 1.53 -6.73 -2.59
N HIS A 38 2.59 -6.63 -3.40
CA HIS A 38 2.56 -7.06 -4.79
C HIS A 38 2.14 -8.53 -4.96
N ARG A 39 2.68 -9.44 -4.13
CA ARG A 39 2.29 -10.87 -4.18
C ARG A 39 0.80 -11.07 -3.89
N HIS A 40 0.25 -10.34 -2.93
CA HIS A 40 -1.17 -10.45 -2.59
C HIS A 40 -2.08 -9.82 -3.63
N LEU A 41 -1.74 -8.65 -4.18
CA LEU A 41 -2.49 -8.05 -5.29
C LEU A 41 -2.53 -8.99 -6.49
N LEU A 42 -1.40 -9.62 -6.83
CA LEU A 42 -1.32 -10.57 -7.93
C LEU A 42 -2.14 -11.83 -7.67
N ALA A 43 -2.14 -12.35 -6.43
CA ALA A 43 -2.96 -13.50 -6.05
C ALA A 43 -4.46 -13.18 -6.16
N LEU A 44 -4.89 -12.03 -5.65
CA LEU A 44 -6.28 -11.55 -5.73
C LEU A 44 -6.71 -11.33 -7.18
N HIS A 45 -5.87 -10.69 -7.99
CA HIS A 45 -6.12 -10.49 -9.41
C HIS A 45 -6.28 -11.82 -10.17
N ARG A 46 -5.44 -12.82 -9.86
CA ARG A 46 -5.57 -14.17 -10.43
C ARG A 46 -6.81 -14.93 -9.94
N ALA A 47 -7.37 -14.52 -8.80
CA ALA A 47 -8.66 -15.00 -8.28
C ALA A 47 -9.85 -14.15 -8.78
N ASP A 48 -9.65 -13.35 -9.85
CA ASP A 48 -10.65 -12.50 -10.48
C ASP A 48 -11.16 -11.31 -9.63
N VAL A 49 -10.44 -10.97 -8.55
CA VAL A 49 -10.66 -9.72 -7.80
C VAL A 49 -9.90 -8.60 -8.52
N CYS A 50 -10.61 -7.77 -9.28
CA CYS A 50 -10.03 -6.80 -10.21
C CYS A 50 -10.65 -5.41 -10.11
N GLY A 51 -9.98 -4.41 -10.70
CA GLY A 51 -10.51 -3.03 -10.81
C GLY A 51 -10.87 -2.43 -9.46
N ASP A 52 -12.07 -1.86 -9.36
CA ASP A 52 -12.57 -1.21 -8.16
C ASP A 52 -12.64 -2.18 -6.95
N ASP A 53 -12.97 -3.45 -7.19
CA ASP A 53 -13.06 -4.45 -6.11
C ASP A 53 -11.67 -4.71 -5.50
N LEU A 54 -10.61 -4.74 -6.33
CA LEU A 54 -9.23 -4.89 -5.86
C LEU A 54 -8.73 -3.64 -5.13
N ILE A 55 -9.04 -2.44 -5.65
CA ILE A 55 -8.64 -1.15 -5.06
C ILE A 55 -9.25 -0.97 -3.67
N ASN A 56 -10.51 -1.41 -3.49
CA ASN A 56 -11.23 -1.29 -2.23
C ASN A 56 -11.15 -2.55 -1.36
N HIS A 57 -10.39 -3.57 -1.77
CA HIS A 57 -10.28 -4.81 -1.03
C HIS A 57 -9.61 -4.55 0.34
N PRO A 58 -10.10 -5.13 1.46
CA PRO A 58 -9.54 -4.88 2.79
C PRO A 58 -8.03 -5.17 2.90
N VAL A 59 -7.54 -6.19 2.20
CA VAL A 59 -6.10 -6.49 2.11
C VAL A 59 -5.34 -5.32 1.48
N ALA A 60 -5.82 -4.78 0.36
CA ALA A 60 -5.16 -3.65 -0.31
C ALA A 60 -5.15 -2.40 0.58
N ILE A 61 -6.27 -2.11 1.23
CA ILE A 61 -6.39 -0.98 2.16
C ILE A 61 -5.43 -1.14 3.35
N ALA A 62 -5.31 -2.33 3.94
CA ALA A 62 -4.41 -2.58 5.07
C ALA A 62 -2.93 -2.33 4.70
N PHE A 63 -2.50 -2.81 3.53
CA PHE A 63 -1.15 -2.55 3.02
C PHE A 63 -0.92 -1.07 2.72
N VAL A 64 -1.86 -0.40 2.04
CA VAL A 64 -1.77 1.04 1.74
C VAL A 64 -1.73 1.88 3.02
N SER A 65 -2.54 1.53 4.02
CA SER A 65 -2.52 2.17 5.34
C SER A 65 -1.15 2.04 6.00
N LYS A 66 -0.53 0.86 5.93
CA LYS A 66 0.82 0.66 6.47
C LYS A 66 1.88 1.46 5.71
N LEU A 67 1.81 1.50 4.38
CA LEU A 67 2.70 2.34 3.56
C LEU A 67 2.57 3.82 3.92
N SER A 68 1.33 4.30 4.06
CA SER A 68 1.04 5.67 4.51
C SER A 68 1.65 5.97 5.88
N SER A 69 1.50 5.04 6.83
CA SER A 69 2.10 5.13 8.17
C SER A 69 3.63 5.17 8.16
N LEU A 70 4.28 4.25 7.42
CA LEU A 70 5.74 4.20 7.33
C LEU A 70 6.33 5.46 6.70
N CYS A 71 5.65 6.02 5.70
CA CYS A 71 6.07 7.26 5.03
C CYS A 71 5.65 8.53 5.80
N ARG A 72 4.91 8.39 6.91
CA ARG A 72 4.29 9.48 7.69
C ARG A 72 3.56 10.46 6.77
N MET A 73 2.80 9.93 5.80
CA MET A 73 2.18 10.73 4.76
C MET A 73 1.20 11.76 5.33
N ASN A 74 1.38 12.99 4.90
CA ASN A 74 0.43 14.08 5.05
C ASN A 74 0.48 14.94 3.78
N PHE A 75 -0.43 15.91 3.68
CA PHE A 75 -0.56 16.75 2.49
C PHE A 75 0.74 17.51 2.16
N ASP A 76 1.41 18.07 3.18
CA ASP A 76 2.62 18.86 2.97
C ASP A 76 3.79 18.01 2.46
N ARG A 77 3.99 16.82 3.03
CA ARG A 77 5.03 15.87 2.59
C ARG A 77 4.75 15.35 1.19
N GLU A 78 3.49 15.12 0.84
CA GLU A 78 3.10 14.73 -0.52
C GLU A 78 3.49 15.82 -1.53
N MET A 79 3.19 17.09 -1.23
CA MET A 79 3.49 18.20 -2.13
C MET A 79 4.99 18.49 -2.23
N ALA A 80 5.72 18.36 -1.12
CA ALA A 80 7.18 18.44 -1.12
C ALA A 80 7.80 17.32 -1.96
N ALA A 81 7.27 16.09 -1.87
CA ALA A 81 7.73 14.95 -2.67
C ALA A 81 7.50 15.18 -4.17
N PHE A 82 6.35 15.71 -4.59
CA PHE A 82 6.11 16.00 -6.01
C PHE A 82 7.05 17.08 -6.54
N THR A 83 7.32 18.12 -5.75
CA THR A 83 8.31 19.15 -6.10
C THR A 83 9.71 18.56 -6.21
N ALA A 84 10.10 17.68 -5.28
CA ALA A 84 11.39 17.01 -5.31
C ALA A 84 11.54 16.12 -6.54
N ILE A 85 10.51 15.35 -6.92
CA ILE A 85 10.53 14.50 -8.12
C ILE A 85 10.73 15.33 -9.39
N ASP A 86 10.07 16.48 -9.50
CA ASP A 86 10.23 17.37 -10.66
C ASP A 86 11.65 17.95 -10.78
N LYS A 87 12.28 18.34 -9.65
CA LYS A 87 13.70 18.73 -9.62
C LYS A 87 14.62 17.58 -10.06
N LEU A 88 14.44 16.41 -9.46
CA LEU A 88 15.23 15.22 -9.78
C LEU A 88 15.11 14.84 -11.26
N GLN A 89 13.91 14.95 -11.85
CA GLN A 89 13.68 14.69 -13.27
C GLN A 89 14.51 15.61 -14.18
N ARG A 90 14.78 16.85 -13.75
CA ARG A 90 15.60 17.82 -14.48
C ARG A 90 17.10 17.70 -14.20
N GLY A 91 17.51 16.74 -13.37
CA GLY A 91 18.89 16.56 -12.93
C GLY A 91 19.33 17.55 -11.86
N GLU A 92 18.39 18.21 -11.19
CA GLU A 92 18.64 19.10 -10.06
C GLU A 92 18.63 18.32 -8.74
N ASP A 93 19.46 18.72 -7.78
CA ASP A 93 19.44 18.16 -6.43
C ASP A 93 18.14 18.52 -5.69
N ALA A 94 17.64 17.58 -4.89
CA ALA A 94 16.47 17.77 -4.04
C ALA A 94 16.78 17.38 -2.58
N GLU A 95 16.56 18.31 -1.67
CA GLU A 95 16.57 18.04 -0.23
C GLU A 95 15.24 17.44 0.21
N TYR A 96 15.27 16.53 1.18
CA TYR A 96 14.08 15.90 1.74
C TYR A 96 14.22 15.64 3.23
N GLU A 97 13.10 15.71 3.95
CA GLU A 97 13.05 15.47 5.39
C GLU A 97 13.04 13.97 5.70
N VAL A 98 14.05 13.53 6.47
CA VAL A 98 14.14 12.18 7.01
C VAL A 98 13.58 12.17 8.42
N ILE A 99 12.49 11.41 8.63
CA ILE A 99 11.89 11.23 9.95
C ILE A 99 12.18 9.80 10.41
N PRO A 100 12.83 9.60 11.58
CA PRO A 100 13.03 8.26 12.15
C PRO A 100 11.70 7.56 12.42
N LEU A 101 11.67 6.22 12.32
CA LEU A 101 10.48 5.42 12.64
C LEU A 101 10.13 5.53 14.12
#